data_AF-A0A4Q8PAC8-F1
#
_entry.id   AF-A0A4Q8PAC8-F1
#
_cell.length_a   1.000
_cell.length_b   1.000
_cell.length_c   1.000
_cell.angle_alpha   90.00
_cell.angle_beta   90.00
_cell.angle_gamma   90.00
#
_symmetry.space_group_name_H-M   'P 1'
#
loop_
_entity.id
_entity.type
_entity.pdbx_description
1 polymer ?
#
loop_
_entity_poly.entity_id
_entity_poly.type
_entity_poly.pdbx_seq_one_letter_code
_entity_poly.pdbx_strand_id
1 'polypeptide(L)'
;MNLLSVTKKTKIRHRNEINSTFSSLPLSARRILFMAMAQIDSREELSEGATFRITAREYAFIADIDVTGAYRQLKEGAEELQASVIRIPRNQLLTPQGNQSSGHTKKRGKLPSDAVRLMNLTAFCDYVESEGYIDIAFSHVIEPYITMLKDSYTTQVLISSVRLADQNSNMLYQFIRKQYSSGKKTFFDIEVDVLKDELELFRIDNGEKVYLYQNFKDFNKVFLQKNIEKINQYTEINHLEVKIVERVARRASKLRFSYKIDKESEGLDIRIPYGFRG
;
A
#
# COMPACT_ATOMS: atom_id res chain seq x y z
N MET A 1 -8.89 -16.72 5.40
CA MET A 1 -8.74 -17.21 4.01
C MET A 1 -7.54 -18.17 3.95
N ASN A 2 -7.55 -19.22 3.11
CA ASN A 2 -6.35 -20.04 2.86
C ASN A 2 -5.45 -19.34 1.83
N LEU A 3 -4.21 -19.01 2.19
CA LEU A 3 -3.30 -18.24 1.32
C LEU A 3 -2.79 -19.04 0.11
N LEU A 4 -2.83 -20.38 0.15
CA LEU A 4 -2.54 -21.22 -1.02
C LEU A 4 -3.65 -21.19 -2.09
N SER A 5 -4.79 -20.56 -1.79
CA SER A 5 -5.87 -20.32 -2.75
C SER A 5 -5.80 -18.95 -3.44
N VAL A 6 -4.77 -18.15 -3.16
CA VAL A 6 -4.55 -16.82 -3.75
C VAL A 6 -4.44 -16.90 -5.26
N THR A 7 -5.12 -15.99 -5.94
CA THR A 7 -5.10 -15.90 -7.40
C THR A 7 -4.94 -14.46 -7.88
N LYS A 8 -4.90 -14.26 -9.20
CA LYS A 8 -4.86 -12.92 -9.83
C LYS A 8 -6.07 -12.04 -9.49
N LYS A 9 -7.13 -12.60 -8.90
CA LYS A 9 -8.34 -11.88 -8.46
C LYS A 9 -8.31 -11.50 -6.99
N THR A 10 -7.37 -12.04 -6.20
CA THR A 10 -7.27 -11.70 -4.77
C THR A 10 -6.84 -10.25 -4.61
N LYS A 11 -7.62 -9.49 -3.87
CA LYS A 11 -7.42 -8.04 -3.69
C LYS A 11 -7.16 -7.72 -2.22
N ILE A 12 -6.37 -6.67 -2.01
CA ILE A 12 -6.18 -6.02 -0.71
C ILE A 12 -6.68 -4.59 -0.80
N ARG A 13 -7.22 -4.07 0.31
CA ARG A 13 -7.77 -2.71 0.39
C ARG A 13 -7.31 -2.01 1.65
N HIS A 14 -7.00 -0.73 1.53
CA HIS A 14 -6.69 0.16 2.66
C HIS A 14 -7.09 1.60 2.30
N ARG A 15 -7.28 2.42 3.32
CA ARG A 15 -7.46 3.87 3.18
C ARG A 15 -6.23 4.55 2.56
N ASN A 16 -6.47 5.58 1.77
CA ASN A 16 -5.43 6.31 1.03
C ASN A 16 -4.40 6.98 1.94
N GLU A 17 -4.81 7.35 3.15
CA GLU A 17 -4.02 8.05 4.18
C GLU A 17 -2.79 7.23 4.63
N ILE A 18 -2.81 5.91 4.45
CA ILE A 18 -1.71 5.03 4.83
C ILE A 18 -0.89 4.50 3.64
N ASN A 19 -1.16 5.01 2.43
CA ASN A 19 -0.44 4.59 1.22
C ASN A 19 1.07 4.80 1.35
N SER A 20 1.51 6.00 1.75
CA SER A 20 2.95 6.33 1.85
C SER A 20 3.69 5.44 2.86
N THR A 21 3.03 5.12 3.98
CA THR A 21 3.56 4.16 4.96
C THR A 21 3.75 2.80 4.30
N PHE A 22 2.75 2.28 3.59
CA PHE A 22 2.82 0.96 2.98
C PHE A 22 3.82 0.88 1.83
N SER A 23 3.97 1.94 1.03
CA SER A 23 4.97 1.99 -0.04
C SER A 23 6.41 2.14 0.48
N SER A 24 6.60 2.69 1.69
CA SER A 24 7.93 2.91 2.26
C SER A 24 8.50 1.69 3.01
N LEU A 25 7.66 0.70 3.32
CA LEU A 25 8.08 -0.52 3.97
C LEU A 25 9.10 -1.31 3.11
N PRO A 26 10.13 -1.90 3.74
CA PRO A 26 10.99 -2.88 3.10
C PRO A 26 10.20 -4.02 2.47
N LEU A 27 10.76 -4.65 1.44
CA LEU A 27 10.06 -5.66 0.64
C LEU A 27 9.51 -6.80 1.50
N SER A 28 10.34 -7.36 2.39
CA SER A 28 10.00 -8.48 3.28
C SER A 28 8.81 -8.14 4.18
N ALA A 29 8.89 -7.04 4.93
CA ALA A 29 7.81 -6.54 5.78
C ALA A 29 6.52 -6.25 4.99
N ARG A 30 6.65 -5.61 3.82
CA ARG A 30 5.51 -5.27 2.97
C ARG A 30 4.78 -6.50 2.44
N ARG A 31 5.52 -7.55 2.06
CA ARG A 31 4.94 -8.82 1.64
C ARG A 31 4.13 -9.47 2.76
N ILE A 32 4.68 -9.51 3.98
CA ILE A 32 3.98 -10.00 5.17
C ILE A 32 2.70 -9.21 5.40
N LEU A 33 2.80 -7.87 5.44
CA LEU A 33 1.67 -6.98 5.63
C LEU A 33 0.54 -7.28 4.63
N PHE A 34 0.87 -7.35 3.34
CA PHE A 34 -0.14 -7.57 2.29
C PHE A 34 -0.74 -8.98 2.35
N MET A 35 0.04 -10.00 2.72
CA MET A 35 -0.49 -11.35 2.93
C MET A 35 -1.41 -11.43 4.16
N ALA A 36 -1.10 -10.71 5.24
CA ALA A 36 -1.98 -10.60 6.42
C ALA A 36 -3.27 -9.86 6.05
N MET A 37 -3.17 -8.75 5.32
CA MET A 37 -4.33 -8.00 4.84
C MET A 37 -5.24 -8.80 3.91
N ALA A 38 -4.68 -9.69 3.10
CA ALA A 38 -5.47 -10.56 2.22
C ALA A 38 -6.36 -11.55 3.00
N GLN A 39 -6.09 -11.76 4.28
CA GLN A 39 -6.89 -12.60 5.16
C GLN A 39 -8.02 -11.84 5.87
N ILE A 40 -8.18 -10.52 5.63
CA ILE A 40 -9.20 -9.67 6.25
C ILE A 40 -10.35 -9.41 5.27
N ASP A 41 -11.61 -9.48 5.73
CA ASP A 41 -12.73 -8.84 5.02
C ASP A 41 -12.72 -7.33 5.33
N SER A 42 -12.23 -6.54 4.39
CA SER A 42 -12.16 -5.07 4.53
C SER A 42 -13.51 -4.35 4.70
N ARG A 43 -14.65 -5.07 4.59
CA ARG A 43 -16.01 -4.52 4.76
C ARG A 43 -16.59 -4.77 6.14
N GLU A 44 -16.00 -5.68 6.90
CA GLU A 44 -16.43 -6.07 8.24
C GLU A 44 -15.45 -5.55 9.30
N GLU A 45 -15.85 -5.57 10.56
CA GLU A 45 -14.95 -5.25 11.68
C GLU A 45 -13.93 -6.37 11.88
N LEU A 46 -12.75 -6.01 12.39
CA LEU A 46 -11.76 -7.00 12.76
C LEU A 46 -12.21 -7.70 14.05
N SER A 47 -12.16 -9.03 14.08
CA SER A 47 -12.44 -9.75 15.33
C SER A 47 -11.42 -9.36 16.39
N GLU A 48 -11.87 -9.16 17.63
CA GLU A 48 -10.98 -8.83 18.74
C GLU A 48 -9.92 -9.94 18.92
N GLY A 49 -8.65 -9.54 19.01
CA GLY A 49 -7.53 -10.47 19.11
C GLY A 49 -7.23 -11.26 17.82
N ALA A 50 -7.76 -10.86 16.67
CA ALA A 50 -7.49 -11.51 15.39
C ALA A 50 -5.98 -11.61 15.13
N THR A 51 -5.53 -12.84 14.89
CA THR A 51 -4.14 -13.18 14.57
C THR A 51 -4.11 -13.83 13.20
N PHE A 52 -3.16 -13.41 12.37
CA PHE A 52 -3.00 -13.90 11.00
C PHE A 52 -1.72 -14.69 10.89
N ARG A 53 -1.85 -15.97 10.52
CA ARG A 53 -0.70 -16.83 10.29
C ARG A 53 -0.25 -16.75 8.84
N ILE A 54 1.05 -16.72 8.61
CA ILE A 54 1.65 -16.85 7.27
C ILE A 54 2.81 -17.84 7.35
N THR A 55 2.70 -18.95 6.62
CA THR A 55 3.77 -19.96 6.53
C THR A 55 4.80 -19.60 5.46
N ALA A 56 6.04 -20.10 5.60
CA ALA A 56 7.08 -19.95 4.57
C ALA A 56 6.64 -20.49 3.21
N ARG A 57 5.83 -21.56 3.20
CA ARG A 57 5.29 -22.14 1.97
C ARG A 57 4.29 -21.21 1.28
N GLU A 58 3.36 -20.61 2.03
CA GLU A 58 2.41 -19.63 1.49
C GLU A 58 3.13 -18.39 1.00
N TYR A 59 4.12 -17.91 1.76
CA TYR A 59 4.94 -16.78 1.37
C TYR A 59 5.67 -17.05 0.04
N ALA A 60 6.37 -18.18 -0.06
CA ALA A 60 7.06 -18.62 -1.27
C ALA A 60 6.12 -18.69 -2.48
N PHE A 61 4.94 -19.27 -2.30
CA PHE A 61 3.93 -19.41 -3.34
C PHE A 61 3.44 -18.05 -3.88
N ILE A 62 3.06 -17.13 -2.99
CA ILE A 62 2.50 -15.84 -3.39
C ILE A 62 3.61 -14.94 -3.96
N ALA A 63 4.77 -14.90 -3.30
CA ALA A 63 5.90 -14.07 -3.68
C ALA A 63 6.70 -14.59 -4.87
N ASP A 64 6.47 -15.85 -5.28
CA ASP A 64 7.14 -16.52 -6.40
C ASP A 64 8.66 -16.60 -6.20
N ILE A 65 9.05 -17.11 -5.04
CA ILE A 65 10.45 -17.31 -4.65
C ILE A 65 10.66 -18.72 -4.10
N ASP A 66 11.91 -19.13 -3.99
CA ASP A 66 12.24 -20.39 -3.35
C ASP A 66 11.92 -20.37 -1.85
N VAL A 67 11.64 -21.55 -1.31
CA VAL A 67 11.22 -21.70 0.09
C VAL A 67 12.32 -21.26 1.05
N THR A 68 13.60 -21.49 0.74
CA THR A 68 14.73 -21.06 1.58
C THR A 68 14.80 -19.53 1.68
N GLY A 69 14.64 -18.83 0.54
CA GLY A 69 14.51 -17.38 0.48
C GLY A 69 13.28 -16.87 1.25
N ALA A 70 12.17 -17.61 1.22
CA ALA A 70 10.96 -17.27 1.97
C ALA A 70 11.15 -17.34 3.48
N TYR A 71 11.82 -18.37 4.01
CA TYR A 71 12.17 -18.46 5.43
C TYR A 71 12.96 -17.24 5.91
N ARG A 72 14.02 -16.89 5.16
CA ARG A 72 14.86 -15.74 5.49
C ARG A 72 14.06 -14.43 5.48
N GLN A 73 13.27 -14.20 4.44
CA GLN A 73 12.46 -12.98 4.31
C GLN A 73 11.31 -12.91 5.31
N LEU A 74 10.75 -14.04 5.75
CA LEU A 74 9.76 -14.06 6.82
C LEU A 74 10.36 -13.61 8.15
N LYS A 75 11.53 -14.14 8.51
CA LYS A 75 12.22 -13.77 9.75
C LYS A 75 12.61 -12.29 9.76
N GLU A 76 13.33 -11.83 8.74
CA GLU A 76 13.74 -10.42 8.60
C GLU A 76 12.51 -9.49 8.52
N GLY A 77 11.50 -9.88 7.74
CA GLY A 77 10.30 -9.08 7.56
C GLY A 77 9.45 -8.95 8.81
N ALA A 78 9.43 -9.97 9.68
CA ALA A 78 8.70 -9.90 10.96
C ALA A 78 9.32 -8.84 11.89
N GLU A 79 10.65 -8.82 11.99
CA GLU A 79 11.38 -7.83 12.78
C GLU A 79 11.18 -6.41 12.23
N GLU A 80 11.33 -6.23 10.92
CA GLU A 80 11.11 -4.95 10.24
C GLU A 80 9.67 -4.45 10.41
N LEU A 81 8.68 -5.34 10.27
CA LEU A 81 7.28 -4.99 10.38
C LEU A 81 6.89 -4.63 11.82
N GLN A 82 7.44 -5.33 12.81
CA GLN A 82 7.24 -5.00 14.21
C GLN A 82 7.83 -3.65 14.59
N ALA A 83 8.96 -3.27 13.98
CA ALA A 83 9.59 -1.96 14.18
C ALA A 83 8.89 -0.82 13.41
N SER A 84 7.91 -1.14 12.55
CA SER A 84 7.29 -0.17 11.64
C SER A 84 6.18 0.64 12.31
N VAL A 85 6.16 1.95 12.02
CA VAL A 85 5.14 2.88 12.49
C VAL A 85 4.39 3.52 11.32
N ILE A 86 3.08 3.71 11.51
CA ILE A 86 2.26 4.53 10.62
C ILE A 86 2.41 5.99 11.03
N ARG A 87 2.67 6.84 10.03
CA ARG A 87 2.80 8.29 10.17
C ARG A 87 1.56 8.95 9.58
N ILE A 88 0.71 9.52 10.42
CA ILE A 88 -0.53 10.16 9.96
C ILE A 88 -0.51 11.64 10.32
N PRO A 89 -0.49 12.55 9.33
CA PRO A 89 -0.68 13.97 9.55
C PRO A 89 -2.00 14.26 10.26
N ARG A 90 -2.03 15.26 11.14
CA ARG A 90 -3.21 15.57 11.96
C ARG A 90 -4.49 15.78 11.16
N ASN A 91 -4.40 16.39 9.99
CA ASN A 91 -5.55 16.63 9.11
C ASN A 91 -6.11 15.36 8.44
N GLN A 92 -5.36 14.26 8.48
CA GLN A 92 -5.73 12.94 7.94
C GLN A 92 -6.10 11.93 9.04
N LEU A 93 -5.92 12.29 10.32
CA LEU A 93 -6.29 11.43 11.43
C LEU A 93 -7.79 11.22 11.47
N LEU A 94 -8.20 9.96 11.39
CA LEU A 94 -9.58 9.58 11.64
C LEU A 94 -9.95 9.93 13.08
N THR A 95 -11.08 10.62 13.25
CA THR A 95 -11.69 10.74 14.57
C THR A 95 -12.21 9.37 14.97
N PRO A 96 -12.02 8.94 16.24
CA PRO A 96 -12.62 7.69 16.70
C PRO A 96 -14.13 7.73 16.44
N GLN A 97 -14.64 6.87 15.56
CA GLN A 97 -16.06 6.61 15.47
C GLN A 97 -16.42 5.78 16.71
N GLY A 98 -17.12 6.37 17.68
CA GLY A 98 -17.61 5.63 18.84
C GLY A 98 -17.17 6.13 20.21
N ASN A 99 -17.33 7.42 20.50
CA ASN A 99 -17.59 7.87 21.87
C ASN A 99 -18.59 9.04 21.83
N GLN A 100 -19.83 8.75 21.45
CA GLN A 100 -20.98 9.62 21.69
C GLN A 100 -21.62 9.39 23.07
N SER A 101 -20.98 8.65 23.97
CA SER A 101 -21.53 8.42 25.32
C SER A 101 -20.43 8.19 26.34
N SER A 102 -19.86 9.30 26.81
CA SER A 102 -19.75 9.60 28.25
C SER A 102 -19.12 10.98 28.38
N GLY A 103 -19.84 11.89 29.02
CA GLY A 103 -19.32 13.20 29.40
C GLY A 103 -18.00 13.04 30.15
N HIS A 104 -17.07 13.98 29.90
CA HIS A 104 -15.71 14.09 30.46
C HIS A 104 -14.56 13.72 29.51
N THR A 105 -14.61 14.11 28.23
CA THR A 105 -13.35 14.38 27.53
C THR A 105 -12.82 15.75 27.97
N LYS A 106 -11.88 15.73 28.93
CA LYS A 106 -10.98 16.87 29.18
C LYS A 106 -10.55 17.42 27.82
N LYS A 107 -10.65 18.75 27.63
CA LYS A 107 -10.14 19.46 26.45
C LYS A 107 -8.65 19.10 26.28
N ARG A 108 -8.34 18.02 25.56
CA ARG A 108 -6.99 17.76 25.07
C ARG A 108 -6.63 19.01 24.27
N GLY A 109 -5.61 19.74 24.72
CA GLY A 109 -5.15 20.95 24.04
C GLY A 109 -5.07 20.69 22.54
N LYS A 110 -5.56 21.62 21.72
CA LYS A 110 -5.53 21.46 20.26
C LYS A 110 -4.06 21.20 19.87
N LEU A 111 -3.73 19.99 19.42
CA LEU A 111 -2.40 19.76 18.87
C LEU A 111 -2.21 20.75 17.69
N PRO A 112 -0.99 21.30 17.54
CA PRO A 112 -0.64 22.12 16.39
C PRO A 112 -1.02 21.47 15.05
N SER A 113 -1.28 22.29 14.03
CA SER A 113 -1.70 21.81 12.69
C SER A 113 -0.65 20.97 11.97
N ASP A 114 0.62 21.18 12.31
CA ASP A 114 1.80 20.47 11.81
C ASP A 114 2.12 19.19 12.61
N ALA A 115 1.33 18.86 13.63
CA ALA A 115 1.54 17.63 14.39
C ALA A 115 1.32 16.38 13.52
N VAL A 116 2.25 15.44 13.62
CA VAL A 116 2.15 14.10 13.02
C VAL A 116 2.02 13.08 14.14
N ARG A 117 1.05 12.18 14.04
CA ARG A 117 0.93 11.06 14.98
C ARG A 117 1.68 9.85 14.45
N LEU A 118 2.52 9.28 15.30
CA LEU A 118 3.19 8.00 15.07
C LEU A 118 2.44 6.91 15.83
N MET A 119 2.17 5.78 15.18
CA MET A 119 1.45 4.65 15.77
C MET A 119 2.07 3.35 15.30
N ASN A 120 2.21 2.36 16.17
CA ASN A 120 2.71 1.04 15.78
C ASN A 120 1.76 0.39 14.76
N LEU A 121 2.32 -0.24 13.74
CA LEU A 121 1.53 -0.94 12.72
C LEU A 121 0.97 -2.26 13.25
N THR A 122 1.78 -3.01 13.98
CA THR A 122 1.44 -4.31 14.58
C THR A 122 1.38 -4.21 16.10
N ALA A 123 0.53 -5.03 16.71
CA ALA A 123 0.59 -5.27 18.14
C ALA A 123 1.76 -6.21 18.45
N PHE A 124 1.86 -7.31 17.69
CA PHE A 124 2.99 -8.22 17.66
C PHE A 124 3.16 -8.84 16.26
N CYS A 125 4.36 -9.36 15.99
CA CYS A 125 4.68 -10.14 14.81
C CYS A 125 5.75 -11.17 15.19
N ASP A 126 5.33 -12.38 15.53
CA ASP A 126 6.19 -13.42 16.06
C ASP A 126 6.62 -14.38 14.95
N TYR A 127 7.91 -14.68 14.85
CA TYR A 127 8.42 -15.74 13.97
C TYR A 127 8.68 -17.01 14.77
N VAL A 128 8.07 -18.12 14.32
CA VAL A 128 8.19 -19.44 14.95
C VAL A 128 9.12 -20.31 14.11
N GLU A 129 10.38 -20.36 14.53
CA GLU A 129 11.47 -21.01 13.78
C GLU A 129 11.28 -22.52 13.61
N SER A 130 10.74 -23.21 14.63
CA SER A 130 10.54 -24.66 14.61
C SER A 130 9.55 -25.13 13.54
N GLU A 131 8.57 -24.30 13.20
CA GLU A 131 7.46 -24.65 12.31
C GLU A 131 7.43 -23.80 11.02
N GLY A 132 8.24 -22.73 10.94
CA GLY A 132 8.41 -21.99 9.71
C GLY A 132 7.24 -21.09 9.33
N TYR A 133 6.67 -20.40 10.31
CA TYR A 133 5.61 -19.43 10.08
C TYR A 133 5.82 -18.18 10.94
N ILE A 134 5.04 -17.16 10.62
CA ILE A 134 4.83 -16.00 11.49
C ILE A 134 3.37 -15.92 11.91
N ASP A 135 3.13 -15.37 13.10
CA ASP A 135 1.83 -14.92 13.56
C ASP A 135 1.87 -13.40 13.76
N ILE A 136 0.96 -12.67 13.15
CA ILE A 136 0.87 -11.21 13.22
C ILE A 136 -0.51 -10.79 13.71
N ALA A 137 -0.53 -9.83 14.64
CA ALA A 137 -1.73 -9.08 15.00
C ALA A 137 -1.53 -7.60 14.68
N PHE A 138 -2.54 -7.00 14.06
CA PHE A 138 -2.56 -5.56 13.82
C PHE A 138 -2.80 -4.79 15.13
N SER A 139 -2.19 -3.61 15.26
CA SER A 139 -2.57 -2.73 16.35
C SER A 139 -4.00 -2.19 16.14
N HIS A 140 -4.80 -2.08 17.19
CA HIS A 140 -6.19 -1.56 17.11
C HIS A 140 -6.32 -0.20 16.42
N VAL A 141 -5.29 0.63 16.54
CA VAL A 141 -5.23 1.97 15.93
C VAL A 141 -5.21 1.95 14.39
N ILE A 142 -4.85 0.81 13.78
CA ILE A 142 -4.76 0.66 12.33
C ILE A 142 -6.05 0.15 11.71
N GLU A 143 -6.90 -0.53 12.50
CA GLU A 143 -8.15 -1.14 12.03
C GLU A 143 -9.00 -0.20 11.17
N PRO A 144 -9.24 1.08 11.55
CA PRO A 144 -10.08 1.99 10.74
C PRO A 144 -9.53 2.31 9.33
N TYR A 145 -8.27 1.95 9.08
CA TYR A 145 -7.60 2.14 7.79
C TYR A 145 -7.59 0.87 6.93
N ILE A 146 -7.95 -0.29 7.46
CA ILE A 146 -7.93 -1.58 6.75
C ILE A 146 -9.28 -2.33 6.80
N THR A 147 -10.18 -1.95 7.70
CA THR A 147 -11.53 -2.49 7.84
C THR A 147 -12.60 -1.42 7.65
N MET A 148 -13.87 -1.85 7.52
CA MET A 148 -15.03 -0.98 7.36
C MET A 148 -14.86 0.12 6.29
N LEU A 149 -14.17 -0.22 5.19
CA LEU A 149 -13.78 0.72 4.14
C LEU A 149 -14.98 1.05 3.24
N LYS A 150 -15.41 2.31 3.26
CA LYS A 150 -16.55 2.80 2.45
C LYS A 150 -16.12 3.61 1.23
N ASP A 151 -15.14 4.49 1.43
CA ASP A 151 -14.64 5.46 0.46
C ASP A 151 -13.14 5.69 0.63
N SER A 152 -12.55 6.46 -0.29
CA SER A 152 -11.16 6.92 -0.19
C SER A 152 -10.14 5.81 0.11
N TYR A 153 -10.32 4.66 -0.53
CA TYR A 153 -9.45 3.50 -0.41
C TYR A 153 -8.69 3.22 -1.70
N THR A 154 -7.55 2.57 -1.55
CA THR A 154 -6.76 1.99 -2.63
C THR A 154 -6.95 0.49 -2.63
N THR A 155 -7.45 -0.06 -3.74
CA THR A 155 -7.52 -1.52 -3.95
C THR A 155 -6.36 -1.97 -4.81
N GLN A 156 -5.62 -3.00 -4.43
CA GLN A 156 -4.53 -3.59 -5.21
C GLN A 156 -4.74 -5.09 -5.41
N VAL A 157 -4.18 -5.68 -6.49
CA VAL A 157 -4.09 -7.14 -6.62
C VAL A 157 -2.92 -7.64 -5.78
N LEU A 158 -3.18 -8.62 -4.91
CA LEU A 158 -2.21 -9.12 -3.94
C LEU A 158 -0.92 -9.60 -4.61
N ILE A 159 -1.05 -10.46 -5.63
CA ILE A 159 0.09 -11.05 -6.33
C ILE A 159 1.00 -9.95 -6.91
N SER A 160 0.42 -8.97 -7.59
CA SER A 160 1.15 -7.84 -8.16
C SER A 160 1.86 -7.01 -7.09
N SER A 161 1.18 -6.71 -5.98
CA SER A 161 1.77 -5.96 -4.87
C SER A 161 2.94 -6.71 -4.23
N VAL A 162 2.83 -8.04 -4.04
CA VAL A 162 3.87 -8.85 -3.38
C VAL A 162 5.07 -9.09 -4.32
N ARG A 163 4.83 -9.33 -5.61
CA ARG A 163 5.89 -9.67 -6.58
C ARG A 163 6.65 -8.44 -7.08
N LEU A 164 6.04 -7.25 -7.03
CA LEU A 164 6.72 -6.01 -7.41
C LEU A 164 7.76 -5.61 -6.35
N ALA A 165 8.99 -6.09 -6.54
CA ALA A 165 10.08 -6.01 -5.56
C ALA A 165 10.62 -4.57 -5.35
N ASP A 166 10.69 -3.79 -6.43
CA ASP A 166 11.25 -2.44 -6.41
C ASP A 166 10.30 -1.46 -5.72
N GLN A 167 10.81 -0.75 -4.72
CA GLN A 167 10.04 0.18 -3.89
C GLN A 167 9.41 1.31 -4.70
N ASN A 168 10.16 1.90 -5.65
CA ASN A 168 9.65 2.98 -6.50
C ASN A 168 8.58 2.47 -7.46
N SER A 169 8.76 1.26 -7.99
CA SER A 169 7.76 0.63 -8.85
C SER A 169 6.48 0.33 -8.07
N ASN A 170 6.60 -0.19 -6.85
CA ASN A 170 5.46 -0.44 -5.99
C ASN A 170 4.72 0.84 -5.60
N MET A 171 5.45 1.91 -5.26
CA MET A 171 4.87 3.20 -4.96
C MET A 171 4.10 3.78 -6.15
N LEU A 172 4.67 3.72 -7.36
CA LEU A 172 3.97 4.14 -8.57
C LEU A 172 2.75 3.25 -8.86
N TYR A 173 2.87 1.94 -8.72
CA TYR A 173 1.77 0.99 -8.88
C TYR A 173 0.61 1.28 -7.92
N GLN A 174 0.89 1.45 -6.62
CA GLN A 174 -0.10 1.82 -5.63
C GLN A 174 -0.77 3.15 -5.98
N PHE A 175 -0.01 4.13 -6.46
CA PHE A 175 -0.55 5.40 -6.93
C PHE A 175 -1.49 5.23 -8.14
N ILE A 176 -1.13 4.44 -9.16
CA ILE A 176 -2.03 4.14 -10.28
C ILE A 176 -3.30 3.44 -9.79
N ARG A 177 -3.18 2.47 -8.88
CA ARG A 177 -4.31 1.76 -8.27
C ARG A 177 -5.20 2.68 -7.41
N LYS A 178 -4.63 3.68 -6.73
CA LYS A 178 -5.38 4.75 -6.06
C LYS A 178 -6.26 5.52 -7.06
N GLN A 179 -5.70 5.90 -8.21
CA GLN A 179 -6.46 6.60 -9.26
C GLN A 179 -7.55 5.70 -9.88
N TYR A 180 -7.25 4.42 -10.12
CA TYR A 180 -8.25 3.48 -10.61
C TYR A 180 -9.39 3.25 -9.60
N SER A 181 -9.06 3.20 -8.31
CA SER A 181 -10.03 3.06 -7.22
C SER A 181 -10.93 4.30 -7.09
N SER A 182 -10.40 5.49 -7.40
CA SER A 182 -11.19 6.74 -7.46
C SER A 182 -12.02 6.92 -8.74
N GLY A 183 -12.04 5.92 -9.63
CA GLY A 183 -12.90 5.90 -10.82
C GLY A 183 -12.21 6.28 -12.13
N LYS A 184 -10.92 6.60 -12.13
CA LYS A 184 -10.15 6.93 -13.35
C LYS A 184 -9.76 5.64 -14.09
N LYS A 185 -10.72 4.99 -14.77
CA LYS A 185 -10.56 3.60 -15.24
C LYS A 185 -9.57 3.39 -16.39
N THR A 186 -9.31 4.40 -17.21
CA THR A 186 -8.52 4.25 -18.45
C THR A 186 -7.37 5.24 -18.54
N PHE A 187 -7.56 6.46 -18.06
CA PHE A 187 -6.52 7.48 -18.04
C PHE A 187 -6.79 8.51 -16.95
N PHE A 188 -5.76 9.30 -16.62
CA PHE A 188 -5.90 10.53 -15.86
C PHE A 188 -4.76 11.50 -16.17
N ASP A 189 -5.02 12.78 -15.95
CA ASP A 189 -4.00 13.82 -16.03
C ASP A 189 -3.55 14.24 -14.63
N ILE A 190 -2.27 14.56 -14.49
CA ILE A 190 -1.67 15.03 -13.23
C ILE A 190 -0.53 16.01 -13.52
N GLU A 191 -0.40 17.03 -12.68
CA GLU A 191 0.74 17.94 -12.71
C GLU A 191 2.02 17.23 -12.25
N VAL A 192 3.16 17.58 -12.85
CA VAL A 192 4.45 16.93 -12.56
C VAL A 192 4.82 17.06 -11.09
N ASP A 193 4.61 18.23 -10.49
CA ASP A 193 4.98 18.49 -9.10
C ASP A 193 4.01 17.80 -8.13
N VAL A 194 2.71 17.78 -8.43
CA VAL A 194 1.72 17.01 -7.66
C VAL A 194 2.03 15.51 -7.68
N LEU A 195 2.46 14.98 -8.82
CA LEU A 195 2.89 13.57 -8.92
C LEU A 195 4.12 13.30 -8.05
N LYS A 196 5.11 14.18 -8.04
CA LYS A 196 6.31 14.02 -7.20
C LYS A 196 5.97 14.09 -5.72
N ASP A 197 5.05 14.97 -5.34
CA ASP A 197 4.56 15.07 -3.96
C ASP A 197 3.80 13.80 -3.52
N GLU A 198 2.88 13.30 -4.36
CA GLU A 198 2.13 12.05 -4.12
C GLU A 198 3.02 10.81 -4.01
N LEU A 199 4.16 10.81 -4.71
CA LEU A 199 5.16 9.75 -4.68
C LEU A 199 6.31 10.05 -3.70
N GLU A 200 6.20 11.06 -2.85
CA GLU A 200 7.24 11.46 -1.88
C GLU A 200 8.65 11.58 -2.50
N LEU A 201 8.75 12.02 -3.75
CA LEU A 201 10.01 12.15 -4.50
C LEU A 201 10.72 13.47 -4.18
N PHE A 202 10.82 13.77 -2.90
CA PHE A 202 11.50 14.94 -2.37
C PHE A 202 12.20 14.60 -1.05
N ARG A 203 13.11 15.49 -0.65
CA ARG A 203 13.69 15.51 0.69
C ARG A 203 13.50 16.90 1.29
N ILE A 204 13.63 16.98 2.61
CA ILE A 204 13.70 18.26 3.31
C ILE A 204 15.17 18.56 3.56
N ASP A 205 15.65 19.67 3.02
CA ASP A 205 17.02 20.14 3.15
C ASP A 205 16.98 21.55 3.76
N ASN A 206 17.54 21.72 4.95
CA ASN A 206 17.46 22.97 5.73
C ASN A 206 16.03 23.54 5.90
N GLY A 207 15.02 22.68 5.99
CA GLY A 207 13.61 23.08 6.12
C GLY A 207 12.91 23.35 4.79
N GLU A 208 13.61 23.27 3.66
CA GLU A 208 13.04 23.47 2.33
C GLU A 208 12.81 22.14 1.60
N LYS A 209 11.71 22.08 0.83
CA LYS A 209 11.39 20.92 0.00
C LYS A 209 12.25 20.94 -1.26
N VAL A 210 13.07 19.91 -1.43
CA VAL A 210 13.91 19.72 -2.62
C VAL A 210 13.52 18.43 -3.33
N TYR A 211 12.97 18.54 -4.54
CA TYR A 211 12.65 17.37 -5.36
C TYR A 211 13.90 16.56 -5.73
N LEU A 212 13.78 15.23 -5.69
CA LEU A 212 14.87 14.32 -6.07
C LEU A 212 15.22 14.43 -7.55
N TYR A 213 14.22 14.69 -8.40
CA TYR A 213 14.38 14.87 -9.84
C TYR A 213 14.06 16.31 -10.25
N GLN A 214 15.09 17.14 -10.39
CA GLN A 214 14.95 18.57 -10.69
C GLN A 214 14.42 18.84 -12.09
N ASN A 215 14.94 18.13 -13.10
CA ASN A 215 14.49 18.27 -14.48
C ASN A 215 13.61 17.09 -14.93
N PHE A 216 12.68 17.36 -15.85
CA PHE A 216 11.75 16.36 -16.34
C PHE A 216 12.42 15.24 -17.14
N LYS A 217 13.54 15.54 -17.84
CA LYS A 217 14.24 14.54 -18.65
C LYS A 217 14.74 13.38 -17.78
N ASP A 218 15.36 13.70 -16.65
CA ASP A 218 15.86 12.73 -15.69
C ASP A 218 14.71 12.04 -14.96
N PHE A 219 13.68 12.79 -14.54
CA PHE A 219 12.49 12.20 -13.96
C PHE A 219 11.85 11.16 -14.89
N ASN A 220 11.70 11.50 -16.17
CA ASN A 220 11.12 10.59 -17.16
C ASN A 220 12.00 9.36 -17.37
N LYS A 221 13.30 9.54 -17.64
CA LYS A 221 14.21 8.44 -17.97
C LYS A 221 14.50 7.53 -16.77
N VAL A 222 14.83 8.11 -15.63
CA VAL A 222 15.36 7.37 -14.47
C VAL A 222 14.23 6.82 -13.60
N PHE A 223 13.11 7.53 -13.51
CA PHE A 223 11.97 7.13 -12.68
C PHE A 223 10.80 6.60 -13.52
N LEU A 224 10.17 7.43 -14.35
CA LEU A 224 8.90 7.05 -14.99
C LEU A 224 9.04 5.82 -15.89
N GLN A 225 9.90 5.86 -16.90
CA GLN A 225 10.03 4.77 -17.88
C GLN A 225 10.44 3.45 -17.19
N LYS A 226 11.47 3.51 -16.34
CA LYS A 226 11.96 2.34 -15.57
C LYS A 226 10.86 1.67 -14.74
N ASN A 227 10.07 2.46 -14.02
CA ASN A 227 9.02 1.91 -13.15
C ASN A 227 7.79 1.48 -13.94
N ILE A 228 7.44 2.17 -15.03
CA ILE A 228 6.35 1.78 -15.93
C ILE A 228 6.65 0.44 -16.60
N GLU A 229 7.88 0.22 -17.07
CA GLU A 229 8.32 -1.06 -17.65
C GLU A 229 8.13 -2.22 -16.66
N LYS A 230 8.57 -2.04 -15.41
CA LYS A 230 8.39 -3.03 -14.34
C LYS A 230 6.92 -3.31 -14.04
N ILE A 231 6.09 -2.27 -13.97
CA ILE A 231 4.64 -2.42 -13.72
C ILE A 231 3.98 -3.23 -14.85
N ASN A 232 4.27 -2.89 -16.11
CA ASN A 232 3.76 -3.60 -17.27
C ASN A 232 4.21 -5.07 -17.32
N GLN A 233 5.40 -5.38 -16.79
CA GLN A 233 5.95 -6.74 -16.79
C GLN A 233 5.40 -7.63 -15.67
N TYR A 234 5.18 -7.07 -14.48
CA TYR A 234 4.96 -7.87 -13.26
C TYR A 234 3.58 -7.71 -12.63
N THR A 235 2.69 -6.89 -13.20
CA THR A 235 1.37 -6.61 -12.62
C THR A 235 0.24 -6.87 -13.62
N GLU A 236 -1.00 -6.78 -13.14
CA GLU A 236 -2.19 -6.84 -13.97
C GLU A 236 -2.44 -5.57 -14.80
N ILE A 237 -1.66 -4.51 -14.57
CA ILE A 237 -1.76 -3.26 -15.33
C ILE A 237 -1.01 -3.45 -16.65
N ASN A 238 -1.76 -3.49 -17.74
CA ASN A 238 -1.26 -3.62 -19.10
C ASN A 238 -1.25 -2.27 -19.80
N HIS A 239 -0.28 -2.06 -20.70
CA HIS A 239 -0.16 -0.85 -21.51
C HIS A 239 -0.17 0.45 -20.70
N LEU A 240 0.44 0.44 -19.51
CA LEU A 240 0.70 1.66 -18.77
C LEU A 240 1.68 2.52 -19.56
N GLU A 241 1.25 3.73 -19.92
CA GLU A 241 2.01 4.70 -20.68
C GLU A 241 1.86 6.09 -20.05
N VAL A 242 2.87 6.94 -20.24
CA VAL A 242 2.84 8.34 -19.83
C VAL A 242 3.18 9.27 -20.99
N LYS A 243 2.40 10.34 -21.17
CA LYS A 243 2.61 11.37 -22.21
C LYS A 243 2.55 12.76 -21.61
N ILE A 244 3.33 13.69 -22.15
CA ILE A 244 3.24 15.11 -21.80
C ILE A 244 2.02 15.68 -22.52
N VAL A 245 1.06 16.24 -21.77
CA VAL A 245 -0.14 16.86 -22.34
C VAL A 245 -0.12 18.38 -22.24
N GLU A 246 0.77 18.93 -21.41
CA GLU A 246 0.91 20.38 -21.26
C GLU A 246 2.36 20.77 -20.99
N ARG A 247 2.76 21.94 -21.50
CA ARG A 247 4.06 22.56 -21.25
C ARG A 247 3.91 24.02 -20.87
N VAL A 248 4.65 24.45 -19.85
CA VAL A 248 4.80 25.85 -19.45
C VAL A 248 6.25 26.26 -19.64
N ALA A 249 6.49 27.34 -20.39
CA ALA A 249 7.84 27.83 -20.72
C ALA A 249 8.79 26.70 -21.19
N ARG A 250 8.29 25.85 -22.11
CA ARG A 250 8.96 24.64 -22.66
C ARG A 250 9.18 23.49 -21.67
N ARG A 251 8.93 23.67 -20.37
CA ARG A 251 8.99 22.60 -19.34
C ARG A 251 7.68 21.81 -19.34
N ALA A 252 7.75 20.50 -19.14
CA ALA A 252 6.56 19.67 -18.98
C ALA A 252 5.86 20.05 -17.66
N SER A 253 4.60 20.47 -17.72
CA SER A 253 3.80 20.83 -16.55
C SER A 253 2.82 19.72 -16.18
N LYS A 254 2.23 19.05 -17.17
CA LYS A 254 1.18 18.04 -16.96
C LYS A 254 1.41 16.78 -17.77
N LEU A 255 1.14 15.65 -17.13
CA LEU A 255 1.29 14.30 -17.67
C LEU A 255 -0.07 13.62 -17.75
N ARG A 256 -0.26 12.80 -18.77
CA ARG A 256 -1.36 11.84 -18.89
C ARG A 256 -0.83 10.44 -18.72
N PHE A 257 -1.32 9.74 -17.71
CA PHE A 257 -1.17 8.29 -17.61
C PHE A 257 -2.35 7.63 -18.30
N SER A 258 -2.08 6.61 -19.12
CA SER A 258 -3.10 5.76 -19.75
C SER A 258 -2.75 4.30 -19.49
N TYR A 259 -3.76 3.46 -19.25
CA TYR A 259 -3.55 2.05 -18.90
C TYR A 259 -4.81 1.22 -19.12
N LYS A 260 -4.63 -0.10 -19.11
CA LYS A 260 -5.70 -1.10 -19.07
C LYS A 260 -5.44 -2.07 -17.93
N ILE A 261 -6.49 -2.62 -17.34
CA ILE A 261 -6.39 -3.68 -16.34
C ILE A 261 -6.71 -5.01 -17.04
N ASP A 262 -5.93 -6.05 -16.74
CA ASP A 262 -6.23 -7.40 -17.20
C ASP A 262 -7.62 -7.84 -16.70
N LYS A 263 -8.50 -8.21 -17.63
CA LYS A 263 -9.87 -8.68 -17.34
C LYS A 263 -9.89 -9.86 -16.38
N GLU A 264 -8.87 -10.71 -16.40
CA GLU A 264 -8.78 -11.85 -15.47
C GLU A 264 -8.74 -11.38 -14.01
N SER A 265 -8.16 -10.21 -13.75
CA SER A 265 -8.01 -9.61 -12.41
C SER A 265 -9.20 -8.76 -11.94
N GLU A 266 -10.11 -8.36 -12.85
CA GLU A 266 -11.22 -7.46 -12.53
C GLU A 266 -12.35 -8.17 -11.76
N GLY A 267 -12.60 -9.44 -12.06
CA GLY A 267 -13.70 -10.21 -11.47
C GLY A 267 -13.53 -10.59 -9.99
N LEU A 268 -14.65 -10.95 -9.34
CA LEU A 268 -14.63 -11.53 -8.00
C LEU A 268 -13.99 -12.93 -8.05
N ASP A 269 -13.15 -13.25 -7.06
CA ASP A 269 -12.65 -14.60 -6.90
C ASP A 269 -13.69 -15.48 -6.20
N ILE A 270 -14.45 -16.24 -6.99
CA ILE A 270 -15.53 -17.08 -6.44
C ILE A 270 -15.02 -18.23 -5.56
N ARG A 271 -13.73 -18.58 -5.63
CA ARG A 271 -13.08 -19.58 -4.77
C ARG A 271 -12.85 -19.08 -3.35
N ILE A 272 -12.84 -17.77 -3.17
CA ILE A 272 -12.67 -17.12 -1.87
C ILE A 272 -14.07 -16.98 -1.22
N PRO A 273 -14.24 -17.29 0.09
CA PRO A 273 -15.53 -17.16 0.76
C PRO A 273 -16.10 -15.74 0.61
N TYR A 274 -17.43 -15.58 0.59
CA TYR A 274 -18.07 -14.31 0.24
C TYR A 274 -17.59 -13.11 1.09
N GLY A 275 -17.29 -13.32 2.38
CA GLY A 275 -16.64 -12.32 3.24
C GLY A 275 -15.26 -11.89 2.71
N PHE A 276 -14.43 -12.80 2.25
CA PHE A 276 -13.08 -12.45 1.78
C PHE A 276 -13.01 -12.03 0.28
N ARG A 277 -14.16 -11.89 -0.40
CA ARG A 277 -14.21 -11.46 -1.81
C ARG A 277 -14.02 -9.94 -1.89
N GLY A 278 -12.79 -9.54 -2.23
CA GLY A 278 -12.40 -8.13 -2.41
C GLY A 278 -12.88 -7.47 -3.69
#